data_AF-A0A2G5I3B2-F1
#
_entry.id   AF-A0A2G5I3B2-F1
#
_cell.length_a   1.000
_cell.length_b   1.000
_cell.length_c   1.000
_cell.angle_alpha   90.00
_cell.angle_beta   90.00
_cell.angle_gamma   90.00
#
_symmetry.space_group_name_H-M   'P 1'
#
loop_
_entity.id
_entity.type
_entity.pdbx_description
1 polymer ?
#
loop_
_entity_poly.entity_id
_entity_poly.type
_entity_poly.pdbx_seq_one_letter_code
_entity_poly.pdbx_strand_id
1 'polypeptide(L)'
;MRERILSIDYVGNCMLIASTTSVLFAISYGDIRYSWSSWHAILPLVIGLFGFGIFSVYEAFVPRLPIAPRRFFSRPTSAAGYLITFFWSILSFWRIYFLSVYFQAVQLSSPSRAGVQVLPSVIMLIPAVVVGAWVTKKTGRYRTVHFASLAGLLLGHGLYILLSPSSTAVEWILFQLVTGFFGNMLIPAILPAIQAGMEETDAAAATAFWGFVRSFGIIWGITIPAAVLNARFDSLAYHISDPTLRASLTGGKAYEKASASFIKTIPGSSRDELVGVYAGALTRVWEVAMIFPSLALIFVFLERKIDMRTTINSEFGLKEVEKG
;
A
#
# COMPACT_ATOMS: atom_id res chain seq x y z
N MET A 1 27.06 20.72 -6.21
CA MET A 1 25.59 20.84 -6.04
C MET A 1 24.88 21.10 -7.37
N ARG A 2 25.31 22.11 -8.15
CA ARG A 2 24.74 22.44 -9.48
C ARG A 2 24.72 21.27 -10.48
N GLU A 3 25.81 20.49 -10.57
CA GLU A 3 25.87 19.30 -11.44
C GLU A 3 24.90 18.18 -11.04
N ARG A 4 24.65 18.00 -9.73
CA ARG A 4 23.68 17.01 -9.24
C ARG A 4 22.23 17.41 -9.50
N ILE A 5 21.95 18.71 -9.60
CA ILE A 5 20.61 19.23 -9.96
C ILE A 5 20.38 19.05 -11.46
N LEU A 6 21.39 19.35 -12.28
CA LEU A 6 21.32 19.18 -13.74
C LEU A 6 21.28 17.71 -14.17
N SER A 7 21.68 16.77 -13.30
CA SER A 7 21.62 15.33 -13.57
C SER A 7 20.26 14.69 -13.26
N ILE A 8 19.28 15.45 -12.78
CA ILE A 8 17.93 14.95 -12.52
C ILE A 8 17.21 14.77 -13.86
N ASP A 9 16.59 13.60 -14.05
CA ASP A 9 15.74 13.32 -15.20
C ASP A 9 14.36 13.98 -15.05
N TYR A 10 14.28 15.27 -15.37
CA TYR A 10 13.04 16.03 -15.29
C TYR A 10 11.97 15.52 -16.24
N VAL A 11 12.35 15.06 -17.44
CA VAL A 11 11.42 14.59 -18.46
C VAL A 11 10.77 13.27 -18.02
N GLY A 12 11.57 12.30 -17.55
CA GLY A 12 11.05 11.05 -17.01
C GLY A 12 10.13 11.27 -15.82
N ASN A 13 10.52 12.15 -14.88
CA ASN A 13 9.66 12.53 -13.75
C ASN A 13 8.35 13.18 -14.19
N CYS A 14 8.36 14.10 -15.17
CA CYS A 14 7.14 14.71 -15.70
C CYS A 14 6.22 13.69 -16.35
N MET A 15 6.76 12.75 -17.15
CA MET A 15 5.99 11.67 -17.77
C MET A 15 5.33 10.78 -16.71
N LEU A 16 6.11 10.37 -15.70
CA LEU A 16 5.63 9.54 -14.61
C LEU A 16 4.51 10.23 -13.82
N ILE A 17 4.72 11.50 -13.43
CA ILE A 17 3.72 12.28 -12.70
C ILE A 17 2.44 12.42 -13.53
N ALA A 18 2.55 12.83 -14.80
CA ALA A 18 1.40 12.98 -15.68
C ALA A 18 0.63 11.66 -15.86
N SER A 19 1.36 10.55 -16.04
CA SER A 19 0.76 9.22 -16.19
C SER A 19 0.02 8.79 -14.92
N THR A 20 0.67 8.96 -13.77
CA THR A 20 0.11 8.63 -12.46
C THR A 20 -1.13 9.46 -12.18
N THR A 21 -1.05 10.79 -12.33
CA THR A 21 -2.19 11.69 -12.14
C THR A 21 -3.36 11.35 -13.07
N SER A 22 -3.10 10.96 -14.32
CA SER A 22 -4.15 10.59 -15.28
C SER A 22 -4.89 9.30 -14.86
N VAL A 23 -4.16 8.27 -14.42
CA VAL A 23 -4.80 7.05 -13.91
C VAL A 23 -5.54 7.31 -12.60
N LEU A 24 -4.94 8.07 -11.67
CA LEU A 24 -5.61 8.44 -10.42
C LEU A 24 -6.88 9.25 -10.67
N PHE A 25 -6.88 10.13 -11.66
CA PHE A 25 -8.07 10.88 -12.06
C PHE A 25 -9.18 9.92 -12.52
N ALA A 26 -8.87 8.98 -13.41
CA ALA A 26 -9.85 7.99 -13.85
C ALA A 26 -10.42 7.17 -12.70
N ILE A 27 -9.57 6.66 -11.80
CA ILE A 27 -10.00 5.85 -10.64
C ILE A 27 -10.81 6.69 -9.65
N SER A 28 -10.41 7.94 -9.41
CA SER A 28 -11.06 8.80 -8.40
C SER A 28 -12.41 9.36 -8.86
N TYR A 29 -12.63 9.48 -10.16
CA TYR A 29 -13.86 10.06 -10.71
C TYR A 29 -14.75 9.06 -11.46
N GLY A 30 -14.25 7.84 -11.73
CA GLY A 30 -15.01 6.76 -12.36
C GLY A 30 -16.20 6.31 -11.52
N ASP A 31 -17.39 6.32 -12.13
CA ASP A 31 -18.72 6.12 -11.52
C ASP A 31 -19.07 7.07 -10.36
N ILE A 32 -18.25 8.09 -10.13
CA ILE A 32 -18.47 9.14 -9.14
C ILE A 32 -19.01 10.41 -9.82
N ARG A 33 -18.25 10.92 -10.80
CA ARG A 33 -18.60 12.12 -11.58
C ARG A 33 -18.89 11.80 -13.03
N TYR A 34 -18.19 10.79 -13.56
CA TYR A 34 -18.34 10.32 -14.92
C TYR A 34 -18.51 8.81 -14.89
N SER A 35 -19.48 8.27 -15.63
CA SER A 35 -19.60 6.82 -15.76
C SER A 35 -18.27 6.22 -16.24
N TRP A 36 -17.90 5.02 -15.76
CA TRP A 36 -16.73 4.29 -16.25
C TRP A 36 -16.73 4.07 -17.76
N SER A 37 -17.92 4.02 -18.38
CA SER A 37 -18.07 3.89 -19.84
C SER A 37 -17.90 5.22 -20.58
N SER A 38 -17.82 6.34 -19.88
CA SER A 38 -17.62 7.67 -20.47
C SER A 38 -16.17 7.87 -20.86
N TRP A 39 -15.96 8.62 -21.95
CA TRP A 39 -14.63 9.00 -22.41
C TRP A 39 -13.83 9.77 -21.34
N HIS A 40 -14.50 10.47 -20.41
CA HIS A 40 -13.84 11.18 -19.31
C HIS A 40 -13.12 10.26 -18.31
N ALA A 41 -13.53 8.99 -18.20
CA ALA A 41 -12.87 7.99 -17.35
C ALA A 41 -11.88 7.15 -18.18
N ILE A 42 -12.29 6.72 -19.38
CA ILE A 42 -11.48 5.85 -20.25
C ILE A 42 -10.25 6.60 -20.78
N LEU A 43 -10.41 7.84 -21.25
CA LEU A 43 -9.31 8.58 -21.88
C LEU A 43 -8.13 8.83 -20.91
N PRO A 44 -8.33 9.35 -19.68
CA PRO A 44 -7.23 9.51 -18.73
C PRO A 44 -6.62 8.17 -18.30
N LEU A 45 -7.43 7.11 -18.19
CA LEU A 45 -6.93 5.77 -17.89
C LEU A 45 -6.00 5.26 -19.00
N VAL A 46 -6.45 5.33 -20.25
CA VAL A 46 -5.68 4.88 -21.42
C VAL A 46 -4.42 5.74 -21.60
N ILE A 47 -4.53 7.06 -21.51
CA ILE A 47 -3.38 7.97 -21.60
C ILE A 47 -2.39 7.68 -20.47
N GLY A 48 -2.87 7.46 -19.25
CA GLY A 48 -2.01 7.17 -18.10
C GLY A 48 -1.29 5.82 -18.23
N LEU A 49 -2.00 4.76 -18.63
CA LEU A 49 -1.40 3.44 -18.87
C LEU A 49 -0.44 3.46 -20.05
N PHE A 50 -0.80 4.12 -21.14
CA PHE A 50 0.08 4.31 -22.30
C PHE A 50 1.30 5.16 -21.94
N GLY A 51 1.10 6.20 -21.12
CA GLY A 51 2.15 7.05 -20.58
C GLY A 51 3.15 6.28 -19.72
N PHE A 52 2.71 5.31 -18.90
CA PHE A 52 3.61 4.39 -18.22
C PHE A 52 4.40 3.51 -19.19
N GLY A 53 3.80 3.09 -20.31
CA GLY A 53 4.49 2.40 -21.39
C GLY A 53 5.57 3.26 -22.05
N ILE A 54 5.24 4.51 -22.41
CA ILE A 54 6.19 5.48 -22.95
C ILE A 54 7.31 5.74 -21.95
N PHE A 55 6.98 6.01 -20.69
CA PHE A 55 7.95 6.20 -19.62
C PHE A 55 8.90 5.01 -19.53
N SER A 56 8.37 3.77 -19.54
CA SER A 56 9.19 2.56 -19.48
C SER A 56 10.17 2.43 -20.65
N VAL A 57 9.79 2.88 -21.86
CA VAL A 57 10.67 2.91 -23.04
C VAL A 57 11.66 4.07 -22.96
N TYR A 58 11.22 5.27 -22.57
CA TYR A 58 12.07 6.44 -22.41
C TYR A 58 13.17 6.19 -21.38
N GLU A 59 12.78 5.72 -20.20
CA GLU A 59 13.64 5.41 -19.06
C GLU A 59 14.74 4.40 -19.40
N ALA A 60 14.42 3.53 -20.33
CA ALA A 60 15.25 2.45 -20.79
C ALA A 60 16.38 2.85 -21.75
N PHE A 61 16.19 3.93 -22.51
CA PHE A 61 17.05 4.28 -23.65
C PHE A 61 17.63 5.70 -23.59
N VAL A 62 17.01 6.62 -22.84
CA VAL A 62 17.32 8.06 -22.92
C VAL A 62 18.12 8.58 -21.71
N PRO A 63 17.69 8.41 -20.45
CA PRO A 63 18.34 9.07 -19.33
C PRO A 63 19.70 8.46 -19.01
N ARG A 64 20.68 9.34 -18.71
CA ARG A 64 22.01 8.94 -18.20
C ARG A 64 21.93 8.40 -16.76
N LEU A 65 20.97 8.92 -15.99
CA LEU A 65 20.68 8.53 -14.60
C LEU A 65 19.19 8.17 -14.50
N PRO A 66 18.79 6.96 -14.92
CA PRO A 66 17.41 6.51 -14.81
C PRO A 66 16.98 6.42 -13.34
N ILE A 67 15.76 6.85 -13.07
CA ILE A 67 14.94 6.54 -11.89
C ILE A 67 14.79 5.03 -11.72
N ALA A 68 14.48 4.29 -12.79
CA ALA A 68 14.25 2.84 -12.78
C ALA A 68 15.23 2.11 -13.72
N PRO A 69 16.52 1.98 -13.35
CA PRO A 69 17.51 1.30 -14.18
C PRO A 69 17.08 -0.13 -14.53
N ARG A 70 17.12 -0.49 -15.82
CA ARG A 70 16.79 -1.85 -16.30
C ARG A 70 17.54 -2.94 -15.54
N ARG A 71 18.80 -2.69 -15.16
CA ARG A 71 19.64 -3.63 -14.40
C ARG A 71 19.06 -4.02 -13.03
N PHE A 72 18.20 -3.20 -12.44
CA PHE A 72 17.52 -3.51 -11.18
C PHE A 72 16.43 -4.56 -11.33
N PHE A 73 15.88 -4.71 -12.54
CA PHE A 73 14.88 -5.74 -12.88
C PHE A 73 15.47 -6.95 -13.60
N SER A 74 16.74 -6.91 -14.01
CA SER A 74 17.41 -8.04 -14.68
C SER A 74 17.53 -9.29 -13.80
N ARG A 75 17.50 -9.14 -12.47
CA ARG A 75 17.56 -10.26 -11.53
C ARG A 75 16.16 -10.57 -10.97
N PRO A 76 15.67 -11.82 -11.08
CA PRO A 76 14.33 -12.19 -10.62
C PRO A 76 14.06 -11.85 -9.14
N THR A 77 15.03 -12.07 -8.24
CA THR A 77 14.89 -11.74 -6.82
C THR A 77 14.74 -10.24 -6.58
N SER A 78 15.54 -9.40 -7.25
CA SER A 78 15.44 -7.94 -7.12
C SER A 78 14.11 -7.43 -7.68
N ALA A 79 13.71 -7.90 -8.87
CA ALA A 79 12.41 -7.56 -9.47
C ALA A 79 11.23 -7.97 -8.56
N ALA A 80 11.26 -9.19 -8.02
CA ALA A 80 10.27 -9.66 -7.06
C ALA A 80 10.24 -8.79 -5.79
N GLY A 81 11.41 -8.43 -5.24
CA GLY A 81 11.51 -7.55 -4.08
C GLY A 81 10.90 -6.16 -4.30
N TYR A 82 11.10 -5.55 -5.47
CA TYR A 82 10.43 -4.29 -5.83
C TYR A 82 8.91 -4.45 -5.96
N LEU A 83 8.43 -5.51 -6.60
CA LEU A 83 6.99 -5.77 -6.73
C LEU A 83 6.34 -6.04 -5.37
N ILE A 84 6.95 -6.88 -4.54
CA ILE A 84 6.50 -7.13 -3.16
C ILE A 84 6.46 -5.81 -2.37
N THR A 85 7.48 -4.96 -2.51
CA THR A 85 7.50 -3.63 -1.89
C THR A 85 6.31 -2.79 -2.33
N PHE A 86 6.01 -2.75 -3.63
CA PHE A 86 4.90 -1.99 -4.18
C PHE A 86 3.56 -2.43 -3.58
N PHE A 87 3.25 -3.73 -3.62
CA PHE A 87 2.02 -4.28 -3.07
C PHE A 87 1.91 -4.09 -1.55
N TRP A 88 3.02 -4.29 -0.84
CA TRP A 88 3.08 -4.05 0.60
C TRP A 88 2.82 -2.57 0.94
N SER A 89 3.40 -1.64 0.17
CA SER A 89 3.21 -0.20 0.37
C SER A 89 1.76 0.21 0.22
N ILE A 90 1.05 -0.31 -0.81
CA ILE A 90 -0.39 -0.14 -0.98
C ILE A 90 -1.12 -0.52 0.31
N LEU A 91 -0.90 -1.75 0.79
CA LEU A 91 -1.60 -2.30 1.96
C LEU A 91 -1.27 -1.58 3.27
N SER A 92 -0.03 -1.08 3.41
CA SER A 92 0.43 -0.41 4.63
C SER A 92 -0.39 0.84 4.94
N PHE A 93 -0.70 1.65 3.92
CA PHE A 93 -1.55 2.84 4.06
C PHE A 93 -3.03 2.51 3.97
N TRP A 94 -3.41 1.53 3.15
CA TRP A 94 -4.79 1.03 3.05
C TRP A 94 -5.36 0.69 4.43
N ARG A 95 -4.65 -0.15 5.20
CA ARG A 95 -5.07 -0.55 6.55
C ARG A 95 -5.24 0.66 7.47
N ILE A 96 -4.25 1.54 7.54
CA ILE A 96 -4.22 2.65 8.51
C ILE A 96 -5.38 3.62 8.27
N TYR A 97 -5.61 4.00 7.01
CA TYR A 97 -6.66 4.95 6.66
C TYR A 97 -8.05 4.33 6.79
N PHE A 98 -8.25 3.09 6.32
CA PHE A 98 -9.58 2.50 6.29
C PHE A 98 -10.02 1.90 7.64
N LEU A 99 -9.08 1.57 8.53
CA LEU A 99 -9.42 1.34 9.94
C LEU A 99 -9.88 2.63 10.62
N SER A 100 -9.24 3.77 10.31
CA SER A 100 -9.67 5.06 10.84
C SER A 100 -11.08 5.44 10.33
N VAL A 101 -11.38 5.13 9.06
CA VAL A 101 -12.74 5.26 8.51
C VAL A 101 -13.70 4.32 9.21
N TYR A 102 -13.36 3.06 9.43
CA TYR A 102 -14.18 2.12 10.21
C TYR A 102 -14.49 2.65 11.62
N PHE A 103 -13.47 3.13 12.35
CA PHE A 103 -13.68 3.64 13.69
C PHE A 103 -14.56 4.88 13.75
N GLN A 104 -14.45 5.77 12.76
CA GLN A 104 -15.25 6.99 12.71
C GLN A 104 -16.65 6.77 12.15
N ALA A 105 -16.77 6.03 11.05
CA ALA A 105 -18.00 5.88 10.31
C ALA A 105 -18.89 4.75 10.81
N VAL A 106 -18.31 3.72 11.41
CA VAL A 106 -19.04 2.55 11.91
C VAL A 106 -19.09 2.55 13.44
N GLN A 107 -17.95 2.69 14.10
CA GLN A 107 -17.87 2.70 15.57
C GLN A 107 -18.13 4.08 16.19
N LEU A 108 -18.43 5.09 15.38
CA LEU A 108 -18.77 6.46 15.79
C LEU A 108 -17.76 7.09 16.77
N SER A 109 -16.49 6.68 16.68
CA SER A 109 -15.41 7.19 17.51
C SER A 109 -14.94 8.54 16.98
N SER A 110 -14.64 9.50 17.86
CA SER A 110 -14.08 10.79 17.43
C SER A 110 -12.77 10.59 16.65
N PRO A 111 -12.34 11.53 15.79
CA PRO A 111 -11.06 11.43 15.10
C PRO A 111 -9.87 11.16 16.04
N SER A 112 -9.86 11.82 17.21
CA SER A 112 -8.85 11.60 18.25
C SER A 112 -8.87 10.17 18.80
N ARG A 113 -10.06 9.61 19.05
CA ARG A 113 -10.22 8.23 19.55
C ARG A 113 -9.89 7.20 18.48
N ALA A 114 -10.27 7.44 17.23
CA ALA A 114 -9.92 6.60 16.09
C ALA A 114 -8.41 6.49 15.91
N GLY A 115 -7.67 7.60 16.07
CA GLY A 115 -6.21 7.58 16.09
C GLY A 115 -5.64 6.66 17.18
N VAL A 116 -6.20 6.70 18.40
CA VAL A 116 -5.83 5.77 19.49
C VAL A 116 -6.19 4.32 19.16
N GLN A 117 -7.33 4.08 18.52
CA GLN A 117 -7.79 2.73 18.16
C GLN A 117 -6.95 2.07 17.06
N VAL A 118 -6.17 2.83 16.28
CA VAL A 118 -5.22 2.31 15.29
C VAL A 118 -3.85 1.94 15.90
N LEU A 119 -3.57 2.36 17.14
CA LEU A 119 -2.29 2.08 17.81
C LEU A 119 -1.89 0.60 17.89
N PRO A 120 -2.80 -0.39 18.05
CA PRO A 120 -2.38 -1.80 18.04
C PRO A 120 -1.59 -2.20 16.80
N SER A 121 -1.96 -1.67 15.62
CA SER A 121 -1.20 -1.90 14.37
C SER A 121 0.21 -1.27 14.41
N VAL A 122 0.34 -0.12 15.08
CA VAL A 122 1.58 0.67 15.15
C VAL A 122 2.54 0.09 16.17
N ILE A 123 2.05 -0.32 17.35
CA ILE A 123 2.86 -0.90 18.43
C ILE A 123 3.55 -2.19 17.97
N MET A 124 2.91 -2.94 17.07
CA MET A 124 3.50 -4.16 16.47
C MET A 124 4.67 -3.89 15.52
N LEU A 125 4.98 -2.63 15.17
CA LEU A 125 6.10 -2.29 14.29
C LEU A 125 7.43 -2.82 14.82
N ILE A 126 7.82 -2.47 16.05
CA ILE A 126 9.13 -2.82 16.61
C ILE A 126 9.26 -4.34 16.80
N PRO A 127 8.32 -5.04 17.48
CA PRO A 127 8.44 -6.49 17.68
C PRO A 127 8.52 -7.24 16.35
N ALA A 128 7.72 -6.86 15.37
CA ALA A 128 7.70 -7.51 14.07
C ALA A 128 9.00 -7.31 13.29
N VAL A 129 9.53 -6.09 13.25
CA VAL A 129 10.82 -5.79 12.60
C VAL A 129 11.95 -6.56 13.27
N VAL A 130 11.96 -6.63 14.61
CA VAL A 130 12.96 -7.42 15.35
C VAL A 130 12.88 -8.91 14.98
N VAL A 131 11.68 -9.49 14.98
CA VAL A 131 11.47 -10.89 14.59
C VAL A 131 11.88 -11.12 13.13
N GLY A 132 11.44 -10.26 12.21
CA GLY A 132 11.77 -10.35 10.78
C GLY A 132 13.28 -10.30 10.54
N ALA A 133 13.98 -9.36 11.19
CA ALA A 133 15.43 -9.24 11.11
C ALA A 133 16.14 -10.46 11.71
N TRP A 134 15.69 -10.93 12.88
CA TRP A 134 16.26 -12.09 13.56
C TRP A 134 16.09 -13.38 12.74
N VAL A 135 14.89 -13.64 12.22
CA VAL A 135 14.62 -14.80 11.36
C VAL A 135 15.45 -14.73 10.09
N THR A 136 15.50 -13.56 9.43
CA THR A 136 16.29 -13.36 8.20
C THR A 136 17.78 -13.60 8.47
N LYS A 137 18.32 -13.03 9.55
CA LYS A 137 19.72 -13.22 9.97
C LYS A 137 20.05 -14.67 10.30
N LYS A 138 19.21 -15.35 11.07
CA LYS A 138 19.46 -16.72 11.54
C LYS A 138 19.32 -17.75 10.42
N THR A 139 18.38 -17.55 9.50
CA THR A 139 18.08 -18.54 8.45
C THR A 139 18.80 -18.26 7.14
N GLY A 140 19.27 -17.03 6.91
CA GLY A 140 19.80 -16.59 5.62
C GLY A 140 18.75 -16.53 4.50
N ARG A 141 17.47 -16.78 4.79
CA ARG A 141 16.41 -17.05 3.81
C ARG A 141 15.30 -15.99 3.88
N TYR A 142 15.48 -14.87 3.18
CA TYR A 142 14.46 -13.81 3.06
C TYR A 142 13.13 -14.32 2.50
N ARG A 143 13.16 -15.27 1.55
CA ARG A 143 11.96 -15.83 0.91
C ARG A 143 10.95 -16.42 1.90
N THR A 144 11.43 -17.07 2.96
CA THR A 144 10.56 -17.62 4.01
C THR A 144 9.86 -16.52 4.79
N VAL A 145 10.59 -15.44 5.10
CA VAL A 145 10.04 -14.26 5.80
C VAL A 145 9.03 -13.54 4.90
N HIS A 146 9.32 -13.43 3.60
CA HIS A 146 8.40 -12.84 2.63
C HIS A 146 7.10 -13.62 2.54
N PHE A 147 7.19 -14.94 2.37
CA PHE A 147 6.03 -15.82 2.33
C PHE A 147 5.19 -15.71 3.61
N ALA A 148 5.82 -15.88 4.79
CA ALA A 148 5.11 -15.83 6.06
C ALA A 148 4.44 -14.48 6.31
N SER A 149 5.13 -13.38 5.98
CA SER A 149 4.59 -12.02 6.13
C SER A 149 3.40 -11.76 5.20
N LEU A 150 3.51 -12.15 3.92
CA LEU A 150 2.44 -11.91 2.95
C LEU A 150 1.23 -12.82 3.16
N ALA A 151 1.46 -14.09 3.55
CA ALA A 151 0.39 -15.00 3.96
C ALA A 151 -0.33 -14.49 5.21
N GLY A 152 0.42 -13.99 6.20
CA GLY A 152 -0.16 -13.38 7.39
C GLY A 152 -0.87 -12.06 7.11
N LEU A 153 -0.41 -11.26 6.15
CA LEU A 153 -1.12 -10.07 5.66
C LEU A 153 -2.42 -10.44 4.95
N LEU A 154 -2.42 -11.49 4.13
CA LEU A 154 -3.62 -12.01 3.48
C LEU A 154 -4.66 -12.46 4.53
N LEU A 155 -4.22 -13.23 5.53
CA LEU A 155 -5.06 -13.62 6.67
C LEU A 155 -5.59 -12.40 7.42
N GLY A 156 -4.71 -11.45 7.76
CA GLY A 156 -5.06 -10.25 8.52
C GLY A 156 -6.12 -9.37 7.82
N HIS A 157 -5.98 -9.15 6.51
CA HIS A 157 -7.01 -8.42 5.75
C HIS A 157 -8.30 -9.22 5.61
N GLY A 158 -8.22 -10.56 5.51
CA GLY A 158 -9.39 -11.43 5.56
C GLY A 158 -10.15 -11.33 6.90
N LEU A 159 -9.44 -11.17 8.02
CA LEU A 159 -10.08 -10.94 9.33
C LEU A 159 -10.85 -9.62 9.38
N TYR A 160 -10.39 -8.56 8.69
CA TYR A 160 -11.12 -7.29 8.67
C TYR A 160 -12.47 -7.35 7.96
N ILE A 161 -12.71 -8.35 7.11
CA ILE A 161 -14.03 -8.61 6.50
C ILE A 161 -15.08 -8.91 7.59
N LEU A 162 -14.67 -9.48 8.72
CA LEU A 162 -15.54 -9.83 9.85
C LEU A 162 -15.91 -8.62 10.72
N LEU A 163 -15.29 -7.45 10.50
CA LEU A 163 -15.61 -6.26 11.26
C LEU A 163 -17.03 -5.77 10.93
N SER A 164 -17.80 -5.54 11.98
CA SER A 164 -19.21 -5.15 11.92
C SER A 164 -19.49 -4.00 12.92
N PRO A 165 -20.65 -3.33 12.84
CA PRO A 165 -21.03 -2.32 13.83
C PRO A 165 -21.03 -2.83 15.27
N SER A 166 -21.27 -4.13 15.48
CA SER A 166 -21.27 -4.79 16.79
C SER A 166 -19.92 -5.31 17.24
N SER A 167 -18.86 -5.21 16.42
CA SER A 167 -17.56 -5.78 16.77
C SER A 167 -16.97 -5.09 18.01
N THR A 168 -16.48 -5.91 18.92
CA THR A 168 -15.90 -5.54 20.21
C THR A 168 -14.50 -4.97 20.06
N ALA A 169 -14.02 -4.32 21.13
CA ALA A 169 -12.64 -3.85 21.23
C ALA A 169 -11.62 -4.97 20.99
N VAL A 170 -11.87 -6.14 21.55
CA VAL A 170 -10.95 -7.27 21.49
C VAL A 170 -10.76 -7.75 20.05
N GLU A 171 -11.84 -7.86 19.28
CA GLU A 171 -11.78 -8.33 17.89
C GLU A 171 -10.90 -7.43 17.01
N TRP A 172 -11.17 -6.12 16.97
CA TRP A 172 -10.37 -5.23 16.13
C TRP A 172 -8.95 -5.04 16.66
N ILE A 173 -8.70 -5.19 17.97
CA ILE A 173 -7.34 -5.21 18.52
C ILE A 173 -6.59 -6.43 17.96
N LEU A 174 -7.14 -7.64 18.13
CA LEU A 174 -6.48 -8.87 17.69
C LEU A 174 -6.21 -8.88 16.19
N PHE A 175 -7.16 -8.43 15.37
CA PHE A 175 -6.98 -8.36 13.92
C PHE A 175 -5.85 -7.38 13.55
N GLN A 176 -5.74 -6.25 14.25
CA GLN A 176 -4.64 -5.31 14.09
C GLN A 176 -3.29 -5.84 14.58
N LEU A 177 -3.26 -6.62 15.66
CA LEU A 177 -2.03 -7.24 16.14
C LEU A 177 -1.48 -8.22 15.08
N VAL A 178 -2.34 -9.08 14.52
CA VAL A 178 -1.97 -10.02 13.45
C VAL A 178 -1.48 -9.26 12.22
N THR A 179 -2.29 -8.33 11.70
CA THR A 179 -1.97 -7.61 10.46
C THR A 179 -0.78 -6.68 10.62
N GLY A 180 -0.65 -6.03 11.78
CA GLY A 180 0.49 -5.19 12.14
C GLY A 180 1.77 -6.01 12.29
N PHE A 181 1.71 -7.18 12.90
CA PHE A 181 2.88 -8.05 13.05
C PHE A 181 3.38 -8.55 11.69
N PHE A 182 2.54 -9.26 10.93
CA PHE A 182 2.95 -9.81 9.64
C PHE A 182 3.25 -8.73 8.60
N GLY A 183 2.57 -7.59 8.65
CA GLY A 183 2.87 -6.45 7.81
C GLY A 183 4.26 -5.87 8.05
N ASN A 184 4.67 -5.71 9.31
CA ASN A 184 5.94 -5.06 9.62
C ASN A 184 7.14 -6.02 9.63
N MET A 185 6.89 -7.33 9.80
CA MET A 185 7.93 -8.38 9.76
C MET A 185 8.64 -8.45 8.40
N LEU A 186 7.96 -8.02 7.34
CA LEU A 186 8.47 -8.02 5.97
C LEU A 186 9.58 -6.99 5.74
N ILE A 187 9.49 -5.82 6.37
CA ILE A 187 10.36 -4.64 6.12
C ILE A 187 11.86 -4.98 6.15
N PRO A 188 12.40 -5.62 7.21
CA PRO A 188 13.84 -5.88 7.31
C PRO A 188 14.35 -6.92 6.32
N ALA A 189 13.47 -7.71 5.68
CA ALA A 189 13.87 -8.78 4.76
C ALA A 189 13.91 -8.31 3.29
N ILE A 190 13.08 -7.33 2.90
CA ILE A 190 12.94 -6.95 1.49
C ILE A 190 14.20 -6.29 0.93
N LEU A 191 14.71 -5.24 1.58
CA LEU A 191 15.85 -4.50 1.04
C LEU A 191 17.10 -5.39 0.91
N PRO A 192 17.46 -6.22 1.91
CA PRO A 192 18.52 -7.22 1.74
C PRO A 192 18.26 -8.19 0.58
N ALA A 193 17.02 -8.65 0.37
CA ALA A 193 16.69 -9.52 -0.76
C ALA A 193 16.94 -8.83 -2.11
N ILE A 194 16.56 -7.56 -2.23
CA ILE A 194 16.80 -6.75 -3.43
C ILE A 194 18.31 -6.62 -3.69
N GLN A 195 19.09 -6.37 -2.64
CA GLN A 195 20.53 -6.12 -2.71
C GLN A 195 21.38 -7.40 -2.79
N ALA A 196 20.84 -8.57 -2.41
CA ALA A 196 21.61 -9.81 -2.28
C ALA A 196 22.38 -10.20 -3.56
N GLY A 197 21.82 -9.88 -4.73
CA GLY A 197 22.47 -10.14 -6.01
C GLY A 197 23.26 -8.96 -6.57
N MET A 198 23.11 -7.75 -6.03
CA MET A 198 23.61 -6.51 -6.64
C MET A 198 25.10 -6.27 -6.39
N GLU A 199 25.71 -5.50 -7.28
CA GLU A 199 27.05 -4.96 -7.05
C GLU A 199 26.99 -3.88 -5.96
N GLU A 200 28.06 -3.75 -5.17
CA GLU A 200 28.11 -2.79 -4.06
C GLU A 200 27.95 -1.34 -4.56
N THR A 201 28.43 -1.05 -5.76
CA THR A 201 28.28 0.23 -6.48
C THR A 201 26.83 0.59 -6.77
N ASP A 202 25.96 -0.41 -6.96
CA ASP A 202 24.53 -0.23 -7.24
C ASP A 202 23.68 -0.17 -5.96
N ALA A 203 24.21 -0.54 -4.78
CA ALA A 203 23.43 -0.70 -3.55
C ALA A 203 22.70 0.59 -3.11
N ALA A 204 23.37 1.75 -3.23
CA ALA A 204 22.79 3.04 -2.90
C ALA A 204 21.65 3.43 -3.86
N ALA A 205 21.86 3.25 -5.16
CA ALA A 205 20.85 3.56 -6.18
C ALA A 205 19.66 2.59 -6.09
N ALA A 206 19.90 1.31 -5.80
CA ALA A 206 18.86 0.31 -5.56
C ALA A 206 17.99 0.65 -4.33
N THR A 207 18.60 1.19 -3.28
CA THR A 207 17.91 1.67 -2.08
C THR A 207 17.06 2.89 -2.38
N ALA A 208 17.59 3.84 -3.16
CA ALA A 208 16.83 5.02 -3.60
C ALA A 208 15.61 4.61 -4.44
N PHE A 209 15.80 3.68 -5.39
CA PHE A 209 14.70 3.16 -6.18
C PHE A 209 13.68 2.38 -5.33
N TRP A 210 14.13 1.61 -4.33
CA TRP A 210 13.25 0.97 -3.36
C TRP A 210 12.40 2.00 -2.59
N GLY A 211 13.00 3.10 -2.14
CA GLY A 211 12.29 4.23 -1.53
C GLY A 211 11.26 4.86 -2.47
N PHE A 212 11.62 5.05 -3.75
CA PHE A 212 10.71 5.53 -4.78
C PHE A 212 9.50 4.58 -4.96
N VAL A 213 9.74 3.27 -5.12
CA VAL A 213 8.67 2.26 -5.26
C VAL A 213 7.74 2.26 -4.05
N ARG A 214 8.30 2.45 -2.84
CA ARG A 214 7.49 2.56 -1.63
C ARG A 214 6.55 3.75 -1.68
N SER A 215 7.10 4.94 -1.96
CA SER A 215 6.34 6.18 -2.07
C SER A 215 5.28 6.09 -3.17
N PHE A 216 5.63 5.49 -4.30
CA PHE A 216 4.71 5.27 -5.41
C PHE A 216 3.55 4.36 -5.01
N GLY A 217 3.81 3.25 -4.31
CA GLY A 217 2.76 2.35 -3.79
C GLY A 217 1.80 3.02 -2.81
N ILE A 218 2.31 3.92 -1.95
CA ILE A 218 1.49 4.62 -0.94
C ILE A 218 0.36 5.43 -1.58
N ILE A 219 0.61 6.06 -2.74
CA ILE A 219 -0.38 6.85 -3.47
C ILE A 219 -1.64 6.02 -3.75
N TRP A 220 -1.46 4.80 -4.23
CA TRP A 220 -2.55 3.87 -4.54
C TRP A 220 -3.24 3.31 -3.30
N GLY A 221 -2.51 3.23 -2.18
CA GLY A 221 -3.00 2.72 -0.89
C GLY A 221 -4.16 3.51 -0.28
N ILE A 222 -4.42 4.73 -0.77
CA ILE A 222 -5.57 5.54 -0.35
C ILE A 222 -6.60 5.66 -1.48
N THR A 223 -6.14 5.90 -2.72
CA THR A 223 -7.04 6.16 -3.85
C THR A 223 -7.89 4.97 -4.24
N ILE A 224 -7.29 3.77 -4.35
CA ILE A 224 -8.04 2.55 -4.72
C ILE A 224 -9.14 2.24 -3.69
N PRO A 225 -8.85 2.13 -2.37
CA PRO A 225 -9.89 1.81 -1.41
C PRO A 225 -10.95 2.90 -1.27
N ALA A 226 -10.61 4.17 -1.47
CA ALA A 226 -11.60 5.26 -1.46
C ALA A 226 -12.60 5.11 -2.62
N ALA A 227 -12.10 4.81 -3.83
CA ALA A 227 -12.93 4.52 -4.99
C ALA A 227 -13.81 3.28 -4.76
N VAL A 228 -13.26 2.21 -4.21
CA VAL A 228 -14.01 0.99 -3.86
C VAL A 228 -15.09 1.26 -2.82
N LEU A 229 -14.78 2.02 -1.77
CA LEU A 229 -15.73 2.39 -0.73
C LEU A 229 -16.89 3.19 -1.32
N ASN A 230 -16.59 4.24 -2.09
CA ASN A 230 -17.59 5.09 -2.73
C ASN A 230 -18.50 4.29 -3.67
N ALA A 231 -17.92 3.49 -4.58
CA ALA A 231 -18.69 2.68 -5.52
C ALA A 231 -19.58 1.66 -4.79
N ARG A 232 -19.05 1.00 -3.74
CA ARG A 232 -19.84 0.05 -2.95
C ARG A 232 -20.92 0.75 -2.14
N PHE A 233 -20.62 1.91 -1.55
CA PHE A 233 -21.58 2.73 -0.83
C PHE A 233 -22.75 3.11 -1.73
N ASP A 234 -22.48 3.61 -2.94
CA ASP A 234 -23.51 3.98 -3.91
C ASP A 234 -24.41 2.78 -4.26
N SER A 235 -23.82 1.59 -4.42
CA SER A 235 -24.58 0.36 -4.67
C SER A 235 -25.48 -0.08 -3.51
N LEU A 236 -25.17 0.34 -2.28
CA LEU A 236 -25.89 -0.01 -1.05
C LEU A 236 -26.77 1.14 -0.54
N ALA A 237 -26.69 2.32 -1.16
CA ALA A 237 -27.33 3.53 -0.68
C ALA A 237 -28.87 3.43 -0.65
N TYR A 238 -29.47 2.50 -1.39
CA TYR A 238 -30.91 2.21 -1.36
C TYR A 238 -31.42 1.71 0.00
N HIS A 239 -30.52 1.29 0.91
CA HIS A 239 -30.87 0.99 2.30
C HIS A 239 -31.05 2.23 3.18
N ILE A 240 -30.69 3.41 2.71
CA ILE A 240 -30.93 4.68 3.40
C ILE A 240 -32.30 5.20 2.98
N SER A 241 -33.23 5.18 3.92
CA SER A 241 -34.63 5.56 3.71
C SER A 241 -34.77 7.05 3.39
N ASP A 242 -33.95 7.91 4.02
CA ASP A 242 -33.95 9.35 3.79
C ASP A 242 -33.32 9.70 2.41
N PRO A 243 -34.11 10.19 1.44
CA PRO A 243 -33.62 10.54 0.11
C PRO A 243 -32.65 11.72 0.12
N THR A 244 -32.81 12.68 1.04
CA THR A 244 -31.95 13.86 1.15
C THR A 244 -30.57 13.46 1.67
N LEU A 245 -30.54 12.64 2.72
CA LEU A 245 -29.30 12.09 3.27
C LEU A 245 -28.57 11.26 2.22
N ARG A 246 -29.28 10.34 1.56
CA ARG A 246 -28.75 9.51 0.47
C ARG A 246 -28.11 10.36 -0.63
N ALA A 247 -28.84 11.34 -1.17
CA ALA A 247 -28.32 12.23 -2.24
C ALA A 247 -27.09 13.04 -1.80
N SER A 248 -26.96 13.34 -0.50
CA SER A 248 -25.81 14.07 0.04
C SER A 248 -24.53 13.24 0.13
N LEU A 249 -24.64 11.89 0.10
CA LEU A 249 -23.55 10.93 0.29
C LEU A 249 -23.19 10.17 -0.98
N THR A 250 -24.14 9.99 -1.90
CA THR A 250 -23.91 9.29 -3.17
C THR A 250 -23.12 10.14 -4.17
N GLY A 251 -22.57 9.48 -5.20
CA GLY A 251 -21.77 10.17 -6.22
C GLY A 251 -20.38 10.52 -5.69
N GLY A 252 -19.75 9.55 -5.01
CA GLY A 252 -18.37 9.62 -4.52
C GLY A 252 -18.09 10.51 -3.31
N LYS A 253 -19.13 10.93 -2.59
CA LYS A 253 -18.99 11.81 -1.41
C LYS A 253 -18.91 11.06 -0.09
N ALA A 254 -19.19 9.76 -0.10
CA ALA A 254 -19.24 8.94 1.10
C ALA A 254 -17.89 8.92 1.83
N TYR A 255 -16.77 8.67 1.13
CA TYR A 255 -15.45 8.67 1.77
C TYR A 255 -15.10 10.01 2.44
N GLU A 256 -15.38 11.13 1.79
CA GLU A 256 -15.14 12.49 2.34
C GLU A 256 -15.98 12.75 3.61
N LYS A 257 -17.21 12.21 3.64
CA LYS A 257 -18.16 12.38 4.74
C LYS A 257 -18.08 11.27 5.80
N ALA A 258 -17.12 10.36 5.70
CA ALA A 258 -16.95 9.23 6.62
C ALA A 258 -16.31 9.65 7.96
N SER A 259 -16.93 10.64 8.62
CA SER A 259 -16.48 11.19 9.90
C SER A 259 -17.57 11.04 10.98
N ALA A 260 -17.14 10.76 12.21
CA ALA A 260 -18.07 10.62 13.32
C ALA A 260 -18.80 11.93 13.64
N SER A 261 -18.18 13.09 13.41
CA SER A 261 -18.81 14.40 13.60
C SER A 261 -19.99 14.59 12.67
N PHE A 262 -19.88 14.19 11.40
CA PHE A 262 -21.00 14.22 10.46
C PHE A 262 -22.06 13.17 10.81
N ILE A 263 -21.66 11.91 11.00
CA ILE A 263 -22.64 10.81 11.15
C ILE A 263 -23.45 10.94 12.43
N LYS A 264 -22.89 11.51 13.51
CA LYS A 264 -23.61 11.77 14.76
C LYS A 264 -24.67 12.86 14.67
N THR A 265 -24.66 13.72 13.65
CA THR A 265 -25.75 14.71 13.48
C THR A 265 -27.01 14.08 12.89
N ILE A 266 -26.89 12.88 12.32
CA ILE A 266 -28.02 12.15 11.75
C ILE A 266 -28.83 11.49 12.87
N PRO A 267 -30.17 11.68 12.91
CA PRO A 267 -31.01 11.16 13.98
C PRO A 267 -31.39 9.69 13.77
N GLY A 268 -31.52 8.96 14.89
CA GLY A 268 -32.25 7.69 15.01
C GLY A 268 -31.91 6.64 13.94
N SER A 269 -32.96 6.09 13.32
CA SER A 269 -32.88 4.99 12.35
C SER A 269 -32.04 5.32 11.12
N SER A 270 -32.08 6.55 10.62
CA SER A 270 -31.29 6.97 9.44
C SER A 270 -29.79 6.89 9.71
N ARG A 271 -29.37 7.09 10.97
CA ARG A 271 -27.96 6.91 11.36
C ARG A 271 -27.56 5.45 11.34
N ASP A 272 -28.42 4.58 11.87
CA ASP A 272 -28.13 3.14 11.95
C ASP A 272 -28.11 2.50 10.54
N GLU A 273 -29.02 2.92 9.66
CA GLU A 273 -28.99 2.59 8.22
C GLU A 273 -27.67 3.05 7.58
N LEU A 274 -27.28 4.30 7.80
CA LEU A 274 -26.03 4.87 7.27
C LEU A 274 -24.79 4.10 7.75
N VAL A 275 -24.73 3.78 9.05
CA VAL A 275 -23.66 2.97 9.65
C VAL A 275 -23.62 1.58 9.01
N GLY A 276 -24.77 0.95 8.79
CA GLY A 276 -24.88 -0.33 8.10
C GLY A 276 -24.33 -0.29 6.67
N VAL A 277 -24.66 0.76 5.91
CA VAL A 277 -24.13 0.98 4.55
C VAL A 277 -22.62 1.17 4.56
N TYR A 278 -22.07 1.98 5.48
CA TYR A 278 -20.62 2.13 5.62
C TYR A 278 -19.92 0.82 5.99
N ALA A 279 -20.50 0.04 6.90
CA ALA A 279 -19.96 -1.26 7.27
C ALA A 279 -19.89 -2.19 6.05
N GLY A 280 -20.99 -2.33 5.29
CA GLY A 280 -21.02 -3.13 4.07
C GLY A 280 -20.07 -2.62 2.96
N ALA A 281 -19.88 -1.30 2.86
CA ALA A 281 -18.90 -0.72 1.95
C ALA A 281 -17.46 -1.05 2.36
N LEU A 282 -17.14 -0.98 3.65
CA LEU A 282 -15.83 -1.34 4.19
C LEU A 282 -15.53 -2.83 4.04
N THR A 283 -16.52 -3.72 4.18
CA THR A 283 -16.34 -5.15 3.89
C THR A 283 -15.78 -5.36 2.47
N ARG A 284 -16.33 -4.67 1.46
CA ARG A 284 -15.82 -4.73 0.08
C ARG A 284 -14.40 -4.16 -0.05
N VAL A 285 -14.09 -3.11 0.71
CA VAL A 285 -12.72 -2.57 0.77
C VAL A 285 -11.74 -3.64 1.27
N TRP A 286 -12.09 -4.39 2.31
CA TRP A 286 -11.22 -5.46 2.83
C TRP A 286 -11.11 -6.66 1.90
N GLU A 287 -12.20 -7.04 1.22
CA GLU A 287 -12.21 -8.09 0.18
C GLU A 287 -11.24 -7.74 -0.96
N VAL A 288 -11.29 -6.52 -1.49
CA VAL A 288 -10.38 -6.08 -2.56
C VAL A 288 -8.93 -6.00 -2.06
N ALA A 289 -8.72 -5.63 -0.79
CA ALA A 289 -7.39 -5.59 -0.20
C ALA A 289 -6.68 -6.95 -0.26
N MET A 290 -7.41 -8.07 -0.17
CA MET A 290 -6.83 -9.43 -0.25
C MET A 290 -6.20 -9.78 -1.60
N ILE A 291 -6.53 -9.05 -2.66
CA ILE A 291 -5.94 -9.27 -4.00
C ILE A 291 -4.44 -8.93 -3.98
N PHE A 292 -4.05 -7.82 -3.35
CA PHE A 292 -2.67 -7.34 -3.36
C PHE A 292 -1.66 -8.26 -2.65
N PRO A 293 -1.89 -8.78 -1.43
CA PRO A 293 -0.98 -9.75 -0.82
C PRO A 293 -1.01 -11.10 -1.55
N SER A 294 -2.12 -11.47 -2.18
CA SER A 294 -2.19 -12.66 -3.04
C SER A 294 -1.30 -12.52 -4.28
N LEU A 295 -1.36 -11.38 -4.98
CA LEU A 295 -0.45 -11.08 -6.08
C LEU A 295 1.00 -11.02 -5.62
N ALA A 296 1.28 -10.38 -4.48
CA ALA A 296 2.61 -10.33 -3.88
C ALA A 296 3.17 -11.73 -3.59
N LEU A 297 2.35 -12.66 -3.09
CA LEU A 297 2.73 -14.05 -2.84
C LEU A 297 3.20 -14.76 -4.12
N ILE A 298 2.60 -14.49 -5.28
CA ILE A 298 3.04 -15.05 -6.56
C ILE A 298 4.50 -14.64 -6.84
N PHE A 299 4.85 -13.38 -6.57
CA PHE A 299 6.21 -12.87 -6.79
C PHE A 299 7.23 -13.48 -5.82
N VAL A 300 6.84 -13.91 -4.62
CA VAL A 300 7.73 -14.67 -3.70
C VAL A 300 8.22 -15.96 -4.34
N PHE A 301 7.43 -16.60 -5.21
CA PHE A 301 7.86 -17.82 -5.89
C PHE A 301 8.91 -17.57 -6.98
N LEU A 302 9.01 -16.33 -7.49
CA LEU A 302 10.05 -15.92 -8.44
C LEU A 302 11.40 -15.65 -7.76
N GLU A 303 11.41 -15.47 -6.44
CA GLU A 303 12.65 -15.28 -5.68
C GLU A 303 13.50 -16.55 -5.73
N ARG A 304 14.70 -16.40 -6.28
CA ARG A 304 15.72 -17.47 -6.24
C ARG A 304 16.25 -17.59 -4.81
N LYS A 305 16.54 -18.81 -4.37
CA LYS A 305 17.28 -19.03 -3.12
C LYS A 305 18.72 -18.55 -3.34
N ILE A 306 19.00 -17.32 -2.96
CA ILE A 306 20.36 -16.77 -2.94
C ILE A 306 20.69 -16.57 -1.47
N ASP A 307 21.73 -17.24 -0.98
CA ASP A 307 22.20 -17.04 0.38
C ASP A 307 22.78 -15.61 0.51
N MET A 308 22.45 -14.93 1.60
CA MET A 308 22.99 -13.60 1.85
C MET A 308 24.51 -13.65 2.04
N ARG A 309 25.24 -12.72 1.41
CA ARG A 309 26.68 -12.58 1.60
C ARG A 309 26.98 -12.30 3.07
N THR A 310 27.90 -13.06 3.65
CA THR A 310 28.35 -12.94 5.05
C THR A 310 29.58 -12.07 5.20
N THR A 311 30.25 -11.69 4.10
CA THR A 311 31.47 -10.88 4.09
C THR A 311 31.27 -9.63 3.24
N ILE A 312 31.68 -8.48 3.78
CA ILE A 312 31.75 -7.20 3.05
C ILE A 312 33.17 -7.13 2.47
N ASN A 313 33.31 -7.15 1.14
CA ASN A 313 34.60 -6.97 0.48
C ASN A 313 34.81 -5.48 0.18
N SER A 314 34.88 -4.68 1.24
CA SER A 314 35.18 -3.27 1.10
C SER A 314 36.69 -3.07 1.04
N GLU A 315 37.21 -2.48 -0.04
CA GLU A 315 38.50 -1.75 -0.05
C GLU A 315 38.55 -0.66 1.06
N PHE A 316 37.40 -0.33 1.66
CA PHE A 316 37.21 0.66 2.72
C PHE A 316 36.76 0.06 4.07
N GLY A 317 36.99 -1.23 4.29
CA GLY A 317 36.69 -1.86 5.58
C GLY A 317 37.66 -1.38 6.65
N LEU A 318 37.16 -1.02 7.83
CA LEU A 318 38.03 -0.78 8.99
C LEU A 318 38.83 -2.07 9.23
N LYS A 319 40.15 -2.01 8.94
CA LYS A 319 41.08 -3.08 9.29
C LYS A 319 40.91 -3.34 10.78
N GLU A 320 40.50 -4.54 11.15
CA GLU A 320 40.54 -4.95 12.55
C GLU A 320 41.99 -4.79 13.01
N VAL A 321 42.19 -3.92 14.00
CA VAL A 321 43.48 -3.81 14.67
C VAL A 321 43.64 -5.09 15.45
N GLU A 322 44.50 -5.99 14.97
CA GLU A 322 44.98 -7.14 15.72
C GLU A 322 45.50 -6.64 17.08
N LYS A 323 44.80 -7.01 18.14
CA LYS A 323 45.33 -6.85 19.50
C LYS A 323 46.41 -7.91 19.69
N GLY A 324 47.66 -7.48 19.62
CA GLY A 324 48.80 -8.22 20.16
C GLY A 324 48.74 -8.34 21.68
#